data_AF-A0A1T0CKZ0-F1
#
_entry.id   AF-A0A1T0CKZ0-F1
#
_cell.length_a   1.000
_cell.length_b   1.000
_cell.length_c   1.000
_cell.angle_alpha   90.00
_cell.angle_beta   90.00
_cell.angle_gamma   90.00
#
_symmetry.space_group_name_H-M   'P 1'
#
loop_
_entity.id
_entity.type
_entity.pdbx_description
1 polymer ?
#
loop_
_entity_poly.entity_id
_entity_poly.type
_entity_poly.pdbx_seq_one_letter_code
_entity_poly.pdbx_strand_id
1 'polypeptide(L)' 'MTNITLDDLLNDLQKAKDIAERNENPNALVTATLAQAKLLGLDKPQLHDKNQDAVDLMADLMKELSNDKKTTYHS' A
#
# COMPACT_ATOMS: atom_id res chain seq x y z
N MET A 1 19.72 -26.26 10.37
CA MET A 1 19.45 -24.97 9.71
C MET A 1 18.40 -24.26 10.53
N THR A 2 18.66 -23.03 10.98
CA THR A 2 17.65 -22.22 11.66
C THR A 2 16.70 -21.65 10.62
N ASN A 3 15.40 -21.94 10.74
CA ASN A 3 14.38 -21.34 9.90
C ASN A 3 14.17 -19.90 10.37
N ILE A 4 14.73 -18.94 9.63
CA ILE A 4 14.52 -17.51 9.87
C ILE A 4 13.09 -17.16 9.43
N THR A 5 12.34 -16.47 10.29
CA THR A 5 10.99 -16.01 10.00
C THR A 5 10.97 -14.57 9.48
N LEU A 6 9.84 -14.14 8.93
CA LEU A 6 9.63 -12.74 8.54
C LEU A 6 9.76 -11.80 9.75
N ASP A 7 9.24 -12.21 10.91
CA ASP A 7 9.29 -11.41 12.13
C ASP A 7 10.72 -11.22 12.64
N ASP A 8 11.55 -12.26 12.52
CA ASP A 8 12.98 -12.18 12.86
C ASP A 8 13.69 -11.12 12.00
N LEU A 9 13.43 -11.13 10.68
CA LEU A 9 14.00 -10.17 9.75
C LEU A 9 13.52 -8.73 10.03
N LEU A 10 12.24 -8.54 10.33
CA LEU A 10 11.69 -7.23 10.65
C LEU A 10 12.28 -6.67 11.96
N ASN A 11 12.46 -7.53 12.97
CA ASN A 11 13.08 -7.16 14.24
C ASN A 11 14.54 -6.72 14.05
N ASP A 12 15.31 -7.46 13.26
CA ASP A 12 16.71 -7.11 12.99
C ASP A 12 16.84 -5.82 12.19
N LEU A 13 15.95 -5.58 11.22
CA LEU A 13 15.88 -4.30 10.52
C LEU A 13 15.47 -3.15 11.43
N GLN A 14 14.61 -3.39 12.42
CA GLN A 14 14.25 -2.36 13.40
C GLN A 14 15.45 -1.98 14.27
N LYS A 15 16.21 -2.97 14.78
CA LYS A 15 17.47 -2.70 15.49
C LYS A 15 18.46 -1.92 14.62
N ALA A 16 18.54 -2.24 13.32
CA ALA A 16 19.41 -1.53 12.39
C ALA A 16 19.01 -0.05 12.24
N LYS A 17 17.70 0.25 12.20
CA LYS A 17 17.20 1.64 12.23
C LYS A 17 17.58 2.36 13.51
N ASP A 18 17.36 1.73 14.67
CA ASP A 18 17.71 2.33 15.96
C ASP A 18 19.22 2.62 16.09
N ILE A 19 20.06 1.78 15.50
CA ILE A 19 21.52 2.01 15.42
C ILE A 19 21.83 3.17 14.47
N ALA A 20 21.18 3.20 13.30
CA ALA A 20 21.38 4.25 12.31
C ALA A 20 20.96 5.64 12.83
N GLU A 21 19.84 5.72 13.56
CA GLU A 21 19.39 6.95 14.22
C GLU A 21 20.39 7.42 15.28
N ARG A 22 20.84 6.52 16.16
CA ARG A 22 21.83 6.84 17.20
C ARG A 22 23.17 7.31 16.64
N ASN A 23 23.55 6.81 15.47
CA ASN A 23 24.81 7.15 14.81
C ASN A 23 24.66 8.32 13.82
N GLU A 24 23.50 8.98 13.76
CA GLU A 24 23.20 10.05 12.80
C GLU A 24 23.56 9.65 11.35
N ASN A 25 23.30 8.38 10.99
CA ASN A 25 23.60 7.82 9.69
C ASN A 25 22.33 7.69 8.85
N PRO A 26 21.91 8.75 8.13
CA PRO A 26 20.67 8.75 7.37
C PRO A 26 20.68 7.73 6.23
N ASN A 27 21.85 7.44 5.64
CA ASN A 27 21.94 6.45 4.56
C ASN A 27 21.58 5.04 5.06
N ALA A 28 22.11 4.65 6.22
CA ALA A 28 21.78 3.36 6.84
C ALA A 28 20.29 3.30 7.25
N LEU A 29 19.73 4.41 7.75
CA LEU A 29 18.33 4.52 8.11
C LEU A 29 17.41 4.32 6.89
N VAL A 30 17.73 4.99 5.77
CA VAL A 30 17.00 4.84 4.49
C VAL A 30 17.09 3.40 4.01
N THR A 31 18.27 2.78 4.01
CA THR A 31 18.44 1.39 3.58
C THR A 31 17.60 0.42 4.40
N ALA A 32 17.63 0.53 5.73
CA ALA A 32 16.85 -0.34 6.62
C ALA A 32 15.34 -0.13 6.43
N THR A 33 14.90 1.12 6.25
CA THR A 33 13.49 1.47 6.00
C THR A 33 13.00 0.91 4.65
N LEU A 34 13.81 1.03 3.59
CA LEU A 34 13.46 0.46 2.29
C LEU A 34 13.37 -1.07 2.35
N ALA A 35 14.29 -1.71 3.07
CA ALA A 35 14.25 -3.16 3.27
C ALA A 35 12.98 -3.60 4.01
N GLN A 36 12.56 -2.87 5.06
CA GLN A 36 11.28 -3.11 5.74
C GLN A 36 10.10 -2.96 4.78
N ALA A 37 10.06 -1.88 3.99
CA ALA A 37 9.00 -1.64 3.00
C ALA A 37 8.90 -2.77 1.97
N LYS A 38 10.04 -3.31 1.51
CA LYS A 38 10.09 -4.46 0.60
C LYS A 38 9.51 -5.72 1.22
N LEU A 39 9.92 -6.06 2.44
CA LEU A 39 9.44 -7.25 3.15
C LEU A 39 7.93 -7.18 3.47
N LEU A 40 7.44 -5.99 3.79
CA LEU A 40 6.01 -5.73 4.02
C LEU A 40 5.19 -5.63 2.73
N GLY A 41 5.84 -5.63 1.56
CA GLY A 41 5.18 -5.46 0.27
C GLY A 41 4.63 -4.05 0.03
N LEU A 42 5.10 -3.05 0.76
CA LEU A 42 4.78 -1.63 0.57
C LEU A 42 5.55 -1.04 -0.62
N ASP A 43 6.71 -1.61 -0.97
CA ASP A 43 7.52 -1.25 -2.14
C ASP A 43 7.09 -2.05 -3.40
N LYS A 44 5.79 -2.30 -3.54
CA LYS A 44 5.24 -2.92 -4.75
C LYS A 44 4.73 -1.81 -5.68
N PRO A 45 4.98 -1.90 -7.00
CA PRO A 45 4.31 -1.02 -7.94
C PRO A 45 2.80 -1.21 -7.77
N GLN A 46 2.08 -0.11 -7.53
CA GLN A 46 0.63 -0.14 -7.62
C GLN A 46 0.28 -0.50 -9.05
N LEU A 47 -0.21 -1.71 -9.27
CA LEU A 47 -0.73 -2.13 -10.56
C LEU A 47 -2.03 -1.34 -10.77
N HIS A 48 -1.93 -0.14 -11.33
CA HIS A 48 -3.11 0.56 -11.84
C HIS A 48 -3.59 -0.27 -13.02
N ASP A 49 -4.71 -0.98 -12.87
CA ASP A 49 -5.36 -1.57 -14.03
C ASP A 49 -5.71 -0.39 -14.95
N LYS A 50 -5.16 -0.38 -16.17
CA LYS A 50 -5.37 0.70 -17.14
C LYS A 50 -6.85 0.93 -17.43
N ASN A 51 -7.70 -0.05 -17.13
CA ASN A 51 -9.14 0.02 -17.30
C ASN A 51 -9.90 0.38 -16.01
N GLN A 52 -9.23 0.51 -14.86
CA GLN A 52 -9.86 0.85 -13.58
C GLN A 52 -10.64 2.17 -13.69
N ASP A 53 -10.01 3.20 -14.26
CA ASP A 53 -10.63 4.51 -14.45
C ASP A 53 -11.90 4.44 -15.32
N ALA A 54 -11.92 3.54 -16.32
CA ALA A 54 -13.09 3.33 -17.17
C ALA A 54 -14.22 2.57 -16.44
N VAL A 55 -13.86 1.61 -15.59
CA VAL A 55 -14.82 0.88 -14.74
C VAL A 55 -15.43 1.81 -13.70
N ASP A 56 -14.62 2.67 -13.08
CA ASP A 56 -15.08 3.65 -12.09
C ASP A 56 -16.04 4.68 -12.72
N LEU A 57 -15.70 5.20 -13.91
CA LEU A 57 -16.59 6.09 -14.66
C LEU A 57 -17.93 5.42 -15.01
N MET A 58 -17.89 4.14 -15.40
CA MET A 58 -19.12 3.38 -15.70
C MET A 58 -19.96 3.11 -14.44
N ALA A 59 -19.32 2.87 -13.29
CA ALA A 59 -20.01 2.69 -12.02
C ALA A 59 -20.72 3.98 -11.58
N ASP A 60 -20.07 5.13 -11.76
CA ASP A 60 -20.66 6.43 -11.46
C ASP A 60 -21.86 6.75 -12.37
N LEU A 61 -21.73 6.51 -13.69
CA LEU A 61 -22.84 6.64 -14.64
C LEU A 61 -24.03 5.72 -14.30
N MET A 62 -23.77 4.45 -13.95
CA MET A 62 -24.84 3.52 -13.54
C MET A 62 -25.53 3.97 -12.26
N LYS A 63 -24.79 4.50 -11.29
CA LYS A 63 -25.33 5.01 -10.03
C LYS A 63 -26.22 6.23 -10.27
N GLU A 64 -25.78 7.15 -11.12
CA GLU A 64 -26.56 8.32 -11.52
C GLU A 64 -27.86 7.91 -12.24
N LEU A 65 -27.77 7.05 -13.26
CA LEU A 65 -28.93 6.49 -13.97
C LEU A 65 -29.90 5.71 -13.06
N SER A 66 -29.37 5.01 -12.05
CA SER A 66 -30.19 4.25 -11.09
C SER A 66 -30.93 5.16 -10.12
N ASN A 67 -30.33 6.29 -9.75
CA ASN A 67 -30.97 7.28 -8.89
C ASN A 67 -32.06 8.08 -9.62
N ASP A 68 -31.85 8.36 -10.91
CA ASP A 68 -32.81 9.11 -11.74
C ASP A 68 -34.12 8.32 -11.99
N LYS A 69 -34.06 6.99 -11.95
CA LYS A 69 -35.27 6.12 -12.06
C LYS A 69 -36.08 6.01 -10.76
N LYS A 70 -35.60 6.53 -9.63
CA LYS A 70 -36.29 6.45 -8.33
C LYS A 70 -37.23 7.64 -8.07
N THR A 71 -37.06 8.76 -8.76
CA THR A 71 -37.83 10.00 -8.56
C THR A 71 -39.10 10.09 -9.41
N THR A 72 -39.33 9.16 -10.35
CA THR A 72 -40.44 9.21 -11.31
C THR A 72 -41.70 8.42 -10.93
N TYR A 73 -41.76 7.82 -9.73
CA TYR A 73 -42.96 7.13 -9.22
C TYR A 73 -43.41 7.66 -7.86
N HIS A 74 -43.79 8.94 -7.74
CA HIS A 74 -44.79 9.39 -6.77
C HIS A 74 -45.74 10.33 -7.51
N SER A 75 -46.86 9.76 -7.95
CA SER A 75 -48.07 10.46 -8.38
C SER A 75 -48.83 11.00 -7.19
#